data_AF-A0A183EW67-F1
#
_entry.id   AF-A0A183EW67-F1
#
_cell.length_a   1.000
_cell.length_b   1.000
_cell.length_c   1.000
_cell.angle_alpha   90.00
_cell.angle_beta   90.00
_cell.angle_gamma   90.00
#
_symmetry.space_group_name_H-M   'P 1'
#
loop_
_entity.id
_entity.type
_entity.pdbx_description
1 polymer ?
#
loop_
_entity_poly.entity_id
_entity_poly.type
_entity_poly.pdbx_seq_one_letter_code
_entity_poly.pdbx_strand_id
1 'polypeptide(L)'
;LVTHGSDRQQALDRMRDALDNYVIRGPTHNIPLLRDIIEEKRFRAGDITTKYLPETYPEGFTGTVLNENEQRDIIALTAALQARKSARAQQFVSHAKKQDIAH
;
A
#
# COMPACT_ATOMS: atom_id res chain seq x y z
N LEU A 1 -12.29 -14.38 -6.98
CA LEU A 1 -10.87 -14.65 -7.31
C LEU A 1 -10.48 -15.97 -6.64
N VAL A 2 -9.78 -16.86 -7.34
CA VAL A 2 -9.33 -18.15 -6.80
C VAL A 2 -7.87 -18.31 -7.18
N THR A 3 -7.05 -18.81 -6.26
CA THR A 3 -5.64 -19.13 -6.49
C THR A 3 -5.35 -20.54 -6.00
N HIS A 4 -4.29 -21.14 -6.53
CA HIS A 4 -3.80 -22.45 -6.12
C HIS A 4 -2.27 -22.42 -5.99
N GLY A 5 -1.71 -23.35 -5.23
CA GLY A 5 -0.27 -23.49 -5.02
C GLY A 5 0.07 -24.92 -4.60
N SER A 6 1.35 -25.24 -4.58
CA SER A 6 1.87 -26.52 -4.10
C SER A 6 1.55 -26.77 -2.62
N ASP A 7 1.39 -25.70 -1.86
CA ASP A 7 0.95 -25.71 -0.48
C ASP A 7 0.04 -24.50 -0.21
N ARG A 8 -0.55 -24.48 0.99
CA ARG A 8 -1.44 -23.39 1.44
C ARG A 8 -0.74 -22.03 1.41
N GLN A 9 0.54 -22.00 1.77
CA GLN A 9 1.29 -20.76 1.90
C GLN A 9 1.49 -20.11 0.53
N GLN A 10 1.89 -20.90 -0.47
CA GLN A 10 2.02 -20.47 -1.85
C GLN A 10 0.68 -20.01 -2.45
N ALA A 11 -0.42 -20.70 -2.13
CA ALA A 11 -1.75 -20.29 -2.60
C ALA A 11 -2.16 -18.91 -2.03
N LEU A 12 -1.87 -18.67 -0.74
CA LEU A 12 -2.11 -17.39 -0.07
C LEU A 12 -1.23 -16.27 -0.64
N ASP A 13 0.05 -16.53 -0.90
CA ASP A 13 0.96 -15.54 -1.49
C ASP A 13 0.51 -15.15 -2.90
N ARG A 14 0.06 -16.12 -3.70
CA ARG A 14 -0.55 -15.85 -5.01
C ARG A 14 -1.87 -15.09 -4.89
N MET A 15 -2.69 -15.37 -3.87
CA MET A 15 -3.93 -14.63 -3.63
C MET A 15 -3.64 -13.17 -3.30
N ARG A 16 -2.65 -12.92 -2.44
CA ARG A 16 -2.14 -11.58 -2.17
C ARG A 16 -1.78 -10.89 -3.48
N ASP A 17 -0.91 -11.49 -4.27
CA ASP A 17 -0.35 -10.82 -5.45
C ASP A 17 -1.48 -10.55 -6.47
N ALA A 18 -2.45 -11.46 -6.57
CA ALA A 18 -3.61 -11.29 -7.42
C ALA A 18 -4.57 -10.20 -6.93
N LEU A 19 -4.75 -10.03 -5.61
CA LEU A 19 -5.55 -8.94 -5.02
C LEU A 19 -4.87 -7.58 -5.18
N ASP A 20 -3.54 -7.51 -5.03
CA ASP A 20 -2.75 -6.27 -5.23
C ASP A 20 -2.85 -5.75 -6.66
N ASN A 21 -2.94 -6.64 -7.64
CA ASN A 21 -3.07 -6.30 -9.05
C ASN A 21 -4.52 -6.10 -9.51
N TYR A 22 -5.50 -6.34 -8.63
CA TYR A 22 -6.90 -6.31 -9.02
C TYR A 22 -7.44 -4.88 -9.04
N VAL A 23 -7.62 -4.33 -10.25
CA VAL A 23 -8.15 -2.97 -10.43
C VAL A 23 -9.65 -3.02 -10.70
N ILE A 24 -10.47 -2.63 -9.71
CA ILE A 24 -11.89 -2.34 -9.93
C ILE A 24 -12.05 -0.83 -10.10
N ARG A 25 -12.71 -0.41 -11.18
CA ARG A 25 -13.21 0.95 -11.35
C ARG A 25 -14.73 0.91 -11.18
N GLY A 26 -15.27 1.62 -10.19
CA GLY A 26 -16.72 1.60 -9.91
C GLY A 26 -17.02 1.50 -8.41
N PRO A 27 -18.07 0.77 -7.99
CA PRO A 27 -18.63 0.82 -6.64
C PRO A 27 -17.66 0.30 -5.56
N THR A 28 -17.98 0.62 -4.30
CA THR A 28 -17.28 0.12 -3.12
C THR A 28 -17.15 -1.41 -3.15
N HIS A 29 -15.94 -1.91 -2.93
CA HIS A 29 -15.63 -3.35 -2.98
C HIS A 29 -14.80 -3.79 -1.77
N ASN A 30 -14.85 -5.09 -1.46
CA ASN A 30 -14.20 -5.69 -0.29
C ASN A 30 -12.74 -6.12 -0.51
N ILE A 31 -12.11 -5.77 -1.65
CA ILE A 31 -10.70 -6.11 -1.93
C ILE A 31 -9.77 -5.73 -0.78
N PRO A 32 -9.83 -4.50 -0.19
CA PRO A 32 -8.95 -4.16 0.92
C PRO A 32 -9.10 -5.09 2.13
N LEU A 33 -10.35 -5.46 2.49
CA LEU A 33 -10.62 -6.42 3.57
C LEU A 33 -10.07 -7.80 3.25
N LEU A 34 -10.35 -8.32 2.04
CA LEU A 34 -9.85 -9.63 1.64
C LEU A 34 -8.32 -9.66 1.59
N ARG A 35 -7.70 -8.56 1.16
CA ARG A 35 -6.25 -8.43 1.09
C ARG A 35 -5.62 -8.49 2.47
N ASP A 36 -6.22 -7.81 3.44
CA ASP A 36 -5.80 -7.78 4.85
C ASP A 36 -5.96 -9.18 5.50
N ILE A 37 -7.10 -9.85 5.30
CA ILE A 37 -7.34 -11.21 5.80
C ILE A 37 -6.28 -12.20 5.29
N ILE A 38 -5.85 -12.09 4.02
CA ILE A 38 -4.84 -12.99 3.43
C ILE A 38 -3.44 -12.79 4.07
N GLU A 39 -3.18 -11.63 4.68
CA GLU A 39 -1.93 -11.36 5.42
C GLU A 39 -2.02 -11.63 6.91
N GLU A 40 -3.23 -11.64 7.47
CA GLU A 40 -3.43 -11.79 8.91
C GLU A 40 -2.86 -13.12 9.42
N LYS A 41 -2.16 -13.04 10.56
CA LYS A 41 -1.32 -14.13 11.07
C LYS A 41 -2.14 -15.38 11.42
N ARG A 42 -3.29 -15.24 12.09
CA ARG A 42 -4.16 -16.39 12.44
C ARG A 42 -4.73 -17.02 11.18
N PHE A 43 -5.16 -16.21 10.21
CA PHE A 43 -5.65 -16.70 8.94
C PHE A 43 -4.56 -17.48 8.18
N ARG A 44 -3.32 -16.98 8.14
CA ARG A 44 -2.18 -17.68 7.50
C ARG A 44 -1.73 -18.93 8.26
N ALA A 45 -1.83 -18.93 9.58
CA ALA A 45 -1.60 -20.12 10.41
C ALA A 45 -2.72 -21.17 10.28
N GLY A 46 -3.91 -20.76 9.84
CA GLY A 46 -5.10 -21.63 9.79
C GLY A 46 -5.81 -21.77 11.14
N ASP A 47 -5.41 -20.98 12.15
CA ASP A 47 -5.99 -20.96 13.49
C ASP A 47 -7.20 -20.01 13.54
N ILE A 48 -8.26 -20.41 12.83
CA ILE A 48 -9.49 -19.62 12.66
C ILE A 48 -10.72 -20.40 13.09
N THR A 49 -11.72 -19.68 13.58
CA THR A 49 -13.02 -20.23 13.98
C THR A 49 -14.13 -19.62 13.10
N THR A 50 -15.36 -20.10 13.27
CA THR A 50 -16.55 -19.46 12.65
C THR A 50 -16.80 -18.04 13.16
N LYS A 51 -16.11 -17.63 14.23
CA LYS A 51 -16.15 -16.27 14.81
C LYS A 51 -14.95 -15.41 14.41
N TYR A 52 -14.13 -15.86 13.45
CA TYR A 52 -12.92 -15.16 13.03
C TYR A 52 -13.13 -13.67 12.72
N LEU A 53 -14.14 -13.34 11.89
CA LEU A 53 -14.41 -11.94 11.52
C LEU A 53 -14.72 -11.05 12.73
N PRO A 54 -15.72 -11.34 13.57
CA PRO A 54 -16.03 -10.49 14.73
C PRO A 54 -14.93 -10.48 15.79
N GLU A 55 -14.10 -11.53 15.89
CA GLU A 55 -12.93 -11.54 16.78
C GLU A 55 -11.79 -10.64 16.27
N THR A 56 -11.58 -10.61 14.96
CA THR A 56 -10.44 -9.89 14.33
C THR A 56 -10.80 -8.44 13.99
N TYR A 57 -12.06 -8.19 13.62
CA TYR A 57 -12.59 -6.90 13.22
C TYR A 57 -13.88 -6.57 13.98
N PRO A 58 -13.82 -6.37 15.31
CA PRO A 58 -15.00 -6.16 16.15
C PRO A 58 -15.80 -4.91 15.77
N GLU A 59 -15.10 -3.83 15.41
CA GLU A 59 -15.69 -2.56 14.96
C GLU A 59 -15.84 -2.48 13.43
N GLY A 60 -15.71 -3.62 12.75
CA GLY A 60 -15.61 -3.70 11.30
C GLY A 60 -14.23 -3.34 10.76
N PHE A 61 -14.09 -3.40 9.43
CA PHE A 61 -12.84 -3.12 8.74
C PHE A 61 -12.68 -1.62 8.48
N THR A 62 -11.68 -1.02 9.13
CA THR A 62 -11.38 0.42 9.03
C THR A 62 -10.21 0.74 8.10
N GLY A 63 -9.62 -0.28 7.48
CA GLY A 63 -8.41 -0.15 6.66
C GLY A 63 -7.12 -0.28 7.47
N THR A 64 -6.00 -0.33 6.76
CA THR A 64 -4.68 -0.41 7.38
C THR A 64 -4.29 0.95 7.95
N VAL A 65 -4.02 1.01 9.26
CA VAL A 65 -3.54 2.21 9.95
C VAL A 65 -2.03 2.14 10.06
N LEU A 66 -1.34 3.16 9.55
CA LEU A 66 0.10 3.29 9.69
C LEU A 66 0.46 3.49 11.16
N ASN A 67 1.45 2.76 11.63
CA ASN A 67 2.04 3.06 12.94
C ASN A 67 2.87 4.35 12.86
N GLU A 68 3.24 4.91 14.01
CA GLU A 68 3.95 6.19 14.03
C GLU A 68 5.31 6.16 13.31
N ASN A 69 6.02 5.01 13.33
CA ASN A 69 7.30 4.87 12.62
C ASN A 69 7.07 4.90 11.11
N GLU A 70 6.11 4.11 10.61
CA GLU A 70 5.75 4.08 9.19
C GLU A 70 5.29 5.46 8.72
N GLN A 71 4.50 6.16 9.53
CA GLN A 71 4.07 7.52 9.23
C GLN A 71 5.27 8.47 9.13
N ARG A 72 6.22 8.40 10.08
CA ARG A 72 7.46 9.19 10.04
C ARG A 72 8.29 8.91 8.79
N ASP A 73 8.44 7.63 8.41
CA ASP A 73 9.20 7.22 7.24
C ASP A 73 8.59 7.76 5.95
N ILE A 74 7.27 7.68 5.81
CA ILE A 74 6.54 8.23 4.66
C ILE A 74 6.68 9.75 4.59
N ILE A 75 6.60 10.45 5.74
CA ILE A 75 6.80 11.90 5.80
C ILE A 75 8.23 12.26 5.36
N ALA A 76 9.25 11.55 5.88
CA ALA A 76 10.65 11.80 5.56
C ALA A 76 10.93 11.56 4.06
N LEU A 77 10.42 10.45 3.50
CA LEU A 77 10.53 10.14 2.08
C LEU A 77 9.87 11.22 1.22
N THR A 78 8.64 11.62 1.57
CA THR A 78 7.89 12.65 0.84
C THR A 78 8.60 14.00 0.88
N ALA A 79 9.13 14.39 2.05
CA ALA A 79 9.92 15.61 2.20
C ALA A 79 11.18 15.59 1.32
N ALA A 80 11.90 14.47 1.29
CA ALA A 80 13.09 14.32 0.45
C ALA A 80 12.76 14.39 -1.05
N LEU A 81 11.68 13.74 -1.49
CA LEU A 81 11.19 13.82 -2.88
C LEU A 81 10.80 15.25 -3.26
N GLN A 82 10.10 15.96 -2.37
CA GLN A 82 9.70 17.35 -2.61
C GLN A 82 10.93 18.28 -2.66
N ALA A 83 11.89 18.12 -1.75
CA ALA A 83 13.13 18.90 -1.76
C ALA A 83 13.90 18.70 -3.08
N ARG A 84 14.02 17.44 -3.55
CA ARG A 84 14.64 17.13 -4.84
C ARG A 84 13.89 17.75 -6.03
N LYS A 85 12.56 17.70 -6.02
CA LYS A 85 11.72 18.31 -7.06
C LYS A 85 11.90 19.83 -7.09
N SER A 86 11.88 20.49 -5.93
CA SER A 86 12.09 21.93 -5.80
C SER A 86 13.50 22.35 -6.25
N ALA A 87 14.55 21.63 -5.85
CA ALA A 87 15.92 21.92 -6.26
C ALA A 87 16.11 21.81 -7.78
N ARG A 88 15.51 20.78 -8.42
CA ARG A 88 15.51 20.66 -9.88
C ARG A 88 14.82 21.84 -10.55
N ALA A 89 13.65 22.24 -10.09
CA ALA A 89 12.93 23.39 -10.64
C ALA A 89 13.76 24.69 -10.54
N GLN A 90 14.45 24.90 -9.41
CA GLN A 90 15.36 26.05 -9.23
C GLN A 90 16.56 26.01 -10.19
N GLN A 91 17.13 24.83 -10.45
CA GLN A 91 18.21 24.67 -11.43
C GLN A 91 17.76 25.08 -12.84
N PHE A 92 16.59 24.62 -13.29
CA PHE A 92 16.03 25.02 -14.59
C PHE A 92 15.81 26.53 -14.71
N VAL A 93 15.20 27.16 -13.71
CA VAL A 93 14.99 28.62 -13.70
C VAL A 93 16.32 29.37 -13.69
N SER A 94 17.30 28.91 -12.91
CA SER A 94 18.63 29.53 -12.86
C SER A 94 19.40 29.43 -14.18
N HIS A 95 19.20 28.35 -14.93
CA HIS A 95 19.85 28.12 -16.22
C HIS A 95 19.22 28.99 -17.32
N ALA A 96 17.88 29.06 -17.37
CA ALA A 96 17.16 29.95 -18.28
C ALA A 96 17.52 31.42 -18.04
N LYS A 97 17.58 31.86 -16.77
CA LYS A 97 17.95 33.23 -16.42
C LYS A 97 19.39 33.58 -16.80
N LYS A 98 20.33 32.62 -16.79
CA LYS A 98 21.72 32.86 -17.23
C LYS A 98 21.85 33.02 -18.76
N GLN A 99 20.96 32.42 -19.54
CA GLN A 99 20.94 32.57 -21.00
C GLN A 99 20.37 33.92 -21.44
N ASP A 100 19.36 34.45 -20.76
CA ASP A 100 18.79 35.78 -21.04
C ASP A 100 19.74 36.95 -20.73
N ILE A 101 20.69 36.79 -19.79
CA ILE A 101 21.63 37.86 -19.40
C ILE A 101 22.88 37.88 -20.32
N ALA A 102 23.04 36.87 -21.18
CA ALA A 102 24.20 36.73 -22.07
C ALA A 102 23.98 37.31 -23.48
N HIS A 103 22.85 38.00 -23.71
CA HIS A 103 22.50 38.75 -24.92
C HIS A 103 22.32 40.23 -24.58
#